data_AF-A0A2G9R9E3-F1
#
_entry.id   AF-A0A2G9R9E3-F1
#
_cell.length_a   1.000
_cell.length_b   1.000
_cell.length_c   1.000
_cell.angle_alpha   90.00
_cell.angle_beta   90.00
_cell.angle_gamma   90.00
#
_symmetry.space_group_name_H-M   'P 1'
#
loop_
_entity.id
_entity.type
_entity.pdbx_description
1 polymer ?
#
loop_
_entity_poly.entity_id
_entity_poly.type
_entity_poly.pdbx_seq_one_letter_code
_entity_poly.pdbx_strand_id
1 'polypeptide(L)'
;LIERSPKTLPNSVIYISIMTFVMGASIHLVGDSVNHRLIFSGYQLHLSVRDNPIMQKLQPPTLVDSFELLYYYDEYLGHSMWYLVTEGQIFIIFIFTFFAMLALILHQKRKGFRLDSNGLFLLLSFSATLVLIAVWIVWLWNDKILRKKYPGVIYIPEPWAFYTLHINSLH
;
A
#
# COMPACT_ATOMS: atom_id res chain seq x y z
N LEU A 1 0.67 7.50 -23.52
CA LEU A 1 -0.78 7.29 -23.82
C LEU A 1 -1.69 8.46 -23.38
N ILE A 2 -1.20 9.49 -22.66
CA ILE A 2 -2.00 10.66 -22.23
C ILE A 2 -2.02 11.82 -23.26
N GLU A 3 -1.03 11.91 -24.14
CA GLU A 3 -0.91 13.02 -25.12
C GLU A 3 -1.98 13.06 -26.22
N ARG A 4 -2.81 12.02 -26.38
CA ARG A 4 -3.79 11.93 -27.47
C ARG A 4 -5.24 12.11 -27.03
N SER A 5 -5.49 12.56 -25.79
CA SER A 5 -6.85 12.82 -25.30
C SER A 5 -7.32 14.24 -25.65
N PRO A 6 -8.54 14.43 -26.20
CA PRO A 6 -9.07 15.75 -26.57
C PRO A 6 -9.43 16.65 -25.36
N LYS A 7 -9.26 16.13 -24.13
CA LYS A 7 -9.34 16.89 -22.88
C LYS A 7 -8.09 16.57 -22.06
N THR A 8 -7.01 17.30 -22.31
CA THR A 8 -5.81 17.22 -21.46
C THR A 8 -5.99 18.13 -20.25
N LEU A 9 -5.73 17.60 -19.06
CA LEU A 9 -5.58 18.43 -17.87
C LEU A 9 -4.40 19.41 -18.08
N PRO A 10 -4.43 20.62 -17.50
CA PRO A 10 -3.31 21.54 -17.58
C PRO A 10 -2.04 20.85 -17.06
N ASN A 11 -0.91 21.04 -17.74
CA ASN A 11 0.37 20.44 -17.35
C ASN A 11 0.75 20.77 -15.89
N SER A 12 0.42 21.96 -15.42
CA SER A 12 0.62 22.38 -14.02
C SER A 12 -0.13 21.47 -13.04
N VAL A 13 -1.39 21.12 -13.34
CA VAL A 13 -2.20 20.22 -12.51
C VAL A 13 -1.59 18.82 -12.47
N ILE A 14 -1.09 18.33 -13.61
CA ILE A 14 -0.41 17.04 -13.68
C ILE A 14 0.86 17.05 -12.81
N TYR A 15 1.72 18.06 -12.93
CA TYR A 15 2.94 18.15 -12.15
C TYR A 15 2.69 18.31 -10.65
N ILE A 16 1.75 19.18 -10.26
CA ILE A 16 1.38 19.36 -8.85
C ILE A 16 0.82 18.06 -8.26
N SER A 17 0.01 17.34 -9.04
CA SER A 17 -0.51 16.03 -8.62
C SER A 17 0.62 15.04 -8.38
N ILE A 18 1.54 14.89 -9.36
CA ILE A 18 2.69 13.98 -9.24
C ILE A 18 3.56 14.37 -8.03
N MET A 19 3.87 15.65 -7.86
CA MET A 19 4.67 16.12 -6.71
C MET A 19 4.00 15.79 -5.39
N THR A 20 2.68 16.01 -5.27
CA THR A 20 1.93 15.73 -4.04
C THR A 20 1.93 14.23 -3.71
N PHE A 21 1.69 13.37 -4.71
CA PHE A 21 1.72 11.92 -4.53
C PHE A 21 3.11 11.41 -4.16
N VAL A 22 4.14 11.85 -4.88
CA VAL A 22 5.54 11.44 -4.61
C VAL A 22 5.97 11.92 -3.23
N MET A 23 5.64 13.15 -2.86
CA MET A 23 5.95 13.70 -1.53
C MET A 23 5.25 12.89 -0.43
N GLY A 24 3.95 12.64 -0.56
CA GLY A 24 3.19 11.86 0.42
C GLY A 24 3.75 10.45 0.60
N ALA A 25 3.96 9.72 -0.50
CA ALA A 25 4.56 8.38 -0.42
C ALA A 25 5.97 8.40 0.17
N SER A 26 6.77 9.44 -0.10
CA SER A 26 8.11 9.59 0.47
C SER A 26 8.07 9.86 1.97
N ILE A 27 7.14 10.71 2.45
CA ILE A 27 6.95 10.98 3.88
C ILE A 27 6.59 9.69 4.62
N HIS A 28 5.73 8.85 4.05
CA HIS A 28 5.37 7.57 4.65
C HIS A 28 6.57 6.62 4.80
N LEU A 29 7.36 6.47 3.73
CA LEU A 29 8.57 5.64 3.78
C LEU A 29 9.61 6.17 4.77
N VAL A 30 9.72 7.49 4.91
CA VAL A 30 10.59 8.11 5.92
C VAL A 30 10.04 7.85 7.32
N GLY A 31 8.73 8.03 7.54
CA GLY A 31 8.03 7.75 8.78
C GLY A 31 8.26 6.31 9.26
N ASP A 32 8.05 5.33 8.39
CA ASP A 32 8.28 3.91 8.67
C ASP A 32 9.75 3.60 9.00
N SER A 33 10.69 4.13 8.21
CA SER A 33 12.13 3.92 8.43
C SER A 33 12.59 4.48 9.78
N VAL A 34 12.11 5.68 10.12
CA VAL A 34 12.35 6.33 11.42
C VAL A 34 11.72 5.52 12.54
N ASN A 35 10.44 5.15 12.41
CA ASN A 35 9.70 4.41 13.42
C ASN A 35 10.36 3.07 13.72
N HIS A 36 10.77 2.33 12.69
CA HIS A 36 11.49 1.06 12.85
C HIS A 36 12.80 1.23 13.64
N ARG A 37 13.59 2.27 13.35
CA ARG A 37 14.83 2.57 14.10
C ARG A 37 14.56 2.99 15.55
N LEU A 38 13.50 3.74 15.77
CA LEU A 38 13.08 4.18 17.10
C LEU A 38 12.59 3.00 17.94
N ILE A 39 11.77 2.12 17.38
CA ILE A 39 11.31 0.89 18.06
C ILE A 39 12.52 0.04 18.46
N PHE A 40 13.51 -0.12 17.57
CA PHE A 40 14.75 -0.81 17.89
C PHE A 40 15.55 -0.15 19.03
N SER A 41 15.40 1.17 19.18
CA SER A 41 16.02 1.94 20.26
C SER A 41 15.21 1.92 21.57
N GLY A 42 14.02 1.31 21.58
CA GLY A 42 13.12 1.18 22.73
C GLY A 42 11.89 2.10 22.70
N TYR A 43 11.54 2.67 21.56
CA TYR A 43 10.42 3.60 21.44
C TYR A 43 9.08 2.90 21.68
N GLN A 44 8.31 3.45 22.60
CA GLN A 44 7.01 2.91 23.00
C GLN A 44 5.87 3.48 22.14
N LEU A 45 5.29 2.66 21.28
CA LEU A 45 4.23 3.07 20.33
C LEU A 45 2.92 3.54 20.99
N HIS A 46 2.68 3.18 22.26
CA HIS A 46 1.46 3.57 22.97
C HIS A 46 1.54 4.97 23.58
N LEU A 47 2.73 5.57 23.62
CA LEU A 47 2.94 6.92 24.13
C LEU A 47 2.90 7.93 22.98
N SER A 48 2.46 9.15 23.30
CA SER A 48 2.64 10.27 22.38
C SER A 48 4.13 10.51 22.13
N VAL A 49 4.46 11.16 21.01
CA VAL A 49 5.85 11.48 20.65
C VAL A 49 6.55 12.23 21.78
N ARG A 50 5.87 13.20 22.41
CA ARG A 50 6.44 14.03 23.48
C ARG A 50 6.56 13.30 24.82
N ASP A 51 5.67 12.35 25.07
CA ASP A 51 5.67 11.57 26.31
C ASP A 51 6.70 10.43 26.27
N ASN A 52 7.24 10.12 25.09
CA ASN A 52 8.16 9.01 24.93
C ASN A 52 9.53 9.30 25.61
N PRO A 53 10.01 8.44 26.52
CA PRO A 53 11.27 8.67 27.24
C PRO A 53 12.50 8.81 26.34
N ILE A 54 12.46 8.21 25.14
CA ILE A 54 13.55 8.35 24.16
C ILE A 54 13.54 9.74 23.54
N MET A 55 12.35 10.29 23.25
CA MET A 55 12.20 11.60 22.64
C MET A 55 12.62 12.71 23.60
N GLN A 56 12.33 12.57 24.88
CA GLN A 56 12.75 13.52 25.92
C GLN A 56 14.28 13.58 26.11
N LYS A 57 15.00 12.51 25.73
CA LYS A 57 16.47 12.44 25.79
C LYS A 57 17.15 13.01 24.55
N LEU A 58 16.40 13.31 23.49
CA LEU A 58 16.97 13.85 22.27
C LEU A 58 17.41 15.30 22.46
N GLN A 59 18.58 15.62 21.90
CA GLN A 59 19.03 16.98 21.70
C GLN A 59 19.33 17.19 20.21
N PRO A 60 18.93 18.33 19.61
CA PRO A 60 18.24 19.46 20.23
C PRO A 60 16.73 19.20 20.46
N PRO A 61 16.06 19.95 21.36
CA PRO A 61 14.63 19.79 21.65
C PRO A 61 13.73 20.04 20.43
N THR A 62 14.18 20.87 19.48
CA THR A 62 13.48 21.13 18.20
C THR A 62 13.34 19.87 17.32
N LEU A 63 14.14 18.83 17.57
CA LEU A 63 14.03 17.57 16.87
C LEU A 63 12.73 16.84 17.23
N VAL A 64 12.24 17.01 18.47
CA VAL A 64 10.94 16.45 18.90
C VAL A 64 9.81 17.07 18.10
N ASP A 65 9.84 18.38 17.86
CA ASP A 65 8.85 19.07 17.02
C ASP A 65 8.88 18.55 15.58
N SER A 66 10.07 18.22 15.07
CA SER A 66 10.23 17.65 13.72
C SER A 66 9.65 16.23 13.63
N PHE A 67 9.80 15.41 14.67
CA PHE A 67 9.17 14.09 14.72
C PHE A 67 7.65 14.17 14.84
N GLU A 68 7.13 15.06 15.68
CA GLU A 68 5.68 15.28 15.79
C GLU A 68 5.09 15.72 14.45
N LEU A 69 5.77 16.63 13.75
CA LEU A 69 5.37 17.07 12.41
C LEU A 69 5.45 15.94 11.38
N LEU A 70 6.51 15.13 11.43
CA LEU A 70 6.68 13.97 10.55
C LEU A 70 5.53 12.97 10.74
N TYR A 71 5.24 12.58 11.98
CA TYR A 71 4.16 11.64 12.29
C TYR A 71 2.79 12.22 11.94
N TYR A 72 2.57 13.51 12.17
CA TYR A 72 1.35 14.20 11.73
C TYR A 72 1.20 14.11 10.20
N TYR A 73 2.21 14.49 9.43
CA TYR A 73 2.12 14.42 7.97
C TYR A 73 2.02 13.00 7.45
N ASP A 74 2.67 12.05 8.10
CA ASP A 74 2.56 10.64 7.76
C ASP A 74 1.12 10.13 7.96
N GLU A 75 0.52 10.37 9.12
CA GLU A 75 -0.84 9.93 9.43
C GLU A 75 -1.89 10.55 8.51
N TYR A 76 -1.79 11.86 8.23
CA TYR A 76 -2.81 12.58 7.45
C TYR A 76 -2.60 12.53 5.93
N LEU A 77 -1.35 12.58 5.46
CA LEU A 77 -1.03 12.64 4.03
C LEU A 77 -0.27 11.41 3.55
N GLY A 78 0.75 10.98 4.30
CA GLY A 78 1.67 9.93 3.89
C GLY A 78 0.94 8.61 3.66
N HIS A 79 0.22 8.14 4.67
CA HIS A 79 -0.52 6.89 4.65
C HIS A 79 -1.56 6.85 3.53
N SER A 80 -2.34 7.92 3.36
CA SER A 80 -3.37 8.01 2.33
C SER A 80 -2.79 8.04 0.91
N MET A 81 -1.71 8.80 0.69
CA MET A 81 -1.06 8.88 -0.61
C MET A 81 -0.31 7.60 -0.95
N TRP A 82 0.36 6.98 0.03
CA TRP A 82 1.00 5.68 -0.13
C TRP A 82 -0.02 4.59 -0.46
N TYR A 83 -1.15 4.56 0.24
CA TYR A 83 -2.25 3.65 -0.07
C TYR A 83 -2.72 3.84 -1.51
N LEU A 84 -2.92 5.07 -1.96
CA LEU A 84 -3.35 5.34 -3.34
C LEU A 84 -2.31 4.97 -4.40
N VAL A 85 -1.02 5.19 -4.12
CA VAL A 85 0.07 4.99 -5.11
C VAL A 85 0.54 3.55 -5.17
N THR A 86 0.61 2.87 -4.04
CA THR A 86 1.18 1.52 -3.96
C THR A 86 0.08 0.49 -3.76
N GLU A 87 -0.68 0.62 -2.68
CA GLU A 87 -1.58 -0.44 -2.23
C GLU A 87 -2.83 -0.61 -3.12
N GLY A 88 -3.53 0.48 -3.42
CA GLY A 88 -4.69 0.49 -4.30
C GLY A 88 -4.34 0.24 -5.77
N GLN A 89 -3.10 0.54 -6.20
CA GLN A 89 -2.67 0.37 -7.58
C GLN A 89 -2.14 -1.04 -7.88
N ILE A 90 -1.43 -1.68 -6.95
CA ILE A 90 -0.81 -2.99 -7.19
C ILE A 90 -1.86 -4.02 -7.59
N PHE A 91 -3.01 -4.07 -6.91
CA PHE A 91 -4.07 -5.02 -7.26
C PHE A 91 -4.65 -4.77 -8.65
N ILE A 92 -4.88 -3.51 -9.01
CA ILE A 92 -5.41 -3.13 -10.34
C ILE A 92 -4.40 -3.48 -11.44
N ILE A 93 -3.13 -3.15 -11.24
CA ILE A 93 -2.03 -3.48 -12.16
C ILE A 93 -1.86 -5.00 -12.28
N PHE A 94 -1.97 -5.73 -11.18
CA PHE A 94 -1.93 -7.19 -11.16
C PHE A 94 -3.04 -7.80 -12.03
N ILE A 95 -4.29 -7.36 -11.84
CA ILE A 95 -5.44 -7.82 -12.63
C ILE A 95 -5.27 -7.47 -14.10
N PHE A 96 -4.86 -6.25 -14.42
CA PHE A 96 -4.63 -5.83 -15.81
C PHE A 96 -3.52 -6.66 -16.48
N THR A 97 -2.44 -6.93 -15.75
CA THR A 97 -1.32 -7.75 -16.22
C THR A 97 -1.76 -9.19 -16.45
N PHE A 98 -2.59 -9.74 -15.56
CA PHE A 98 -3.16 -11.08 -15.73
C PHE A 98 -4.06 -11.17 -16.97
N PHE A 99 -4.94 -10.18 -17.20
CA PHE A 99 -5.76 -10.13 -18.41
C PHE A 99 -4.93 -9.98 -19.69
N ALA A 100 -3.91 -9.12 -19.68
CA ALA A 100 -3.00 -8.98 -20.80
C ALA A 100 -2.27 -10.30 -21.10
N MET A 101 -1.84 -11.02 -20.06
CA MET A 101 -1.22 -12.33 -20.18
C MET A 101 -2.19 -13.36 -20.79
N LEU A 102 -3.44 -13.43 -20.31
CA LEU A 102 -4.47 -14.31 -20.89
C LEU A 102 -4.74 -13.97 -22.37
N ALA A 103 -4.85 -12.68 -22.70
CA ALA A 103 -5.05 -12.23 -24.08
C ALA A 103 -3.88 -12.63 -24.98
N LEU A 104 -2.64 -12.48 -24.51
CA LEU A 104 -1.43 -12.91 -25.22
C LEU A 104 -1.41 -14.43 -25.42
N ILE A 105 -1.78 -15.22 -24.40
CA ILE A 105 -1.88 -16.67 -24.50
C ILE A 105 -2.92 -17.08 -25.54
N LEU A 106 -4.11 -16.47 -25.52
CA LEU A 106 -5.16 -16.73 -26.49
C LEU A 106 -4.72 -16.38 -27.91
N HIS A 107 -4.02 -15.26 -28.07
CA HIS A 107 -3.47 -14.83 -29.37
C HIS A 107 -2.38 -15.78 -29.88
N GLN A 108 -1.46 -16.22 -29.03
CA GLN A 108 -0.42 -17.19 -29.38
C GLN A 108 -1.03 -18.56 -29.74
N LYS A 109 -2.03 -19.01 -28.98
CA LYS A 109 -2.75 -20.26 -29.24
C LYS A 109 -3.48 -20.22 -30.58
N ARG A 110 -4.08 -19.07 -30.96
CA ARG A 110 -4.67 -18.88 -32.30
C ARG A 110 -3.65 -18.98 -33.43
N LYS A 111 -2.39 -18.61 -33.17
CA LYS A 111 -1.27 -18.76 -34.11
C LYS A 111 -0.59 -20.13 -34.05
N GLY A 112 -1.11 -21.09 -33.27
CA GLY A 112 -0.56 -22.43 -33.14
C GLY A 112 0.68 -22.55 -32.24
N PHE A 113 1.09 -21.47 -31.58
CA PHE A 113 2.21 -21.50 -30.65
C PHE A 113 1.76 -22.03 -29.28
N ARG A 114 2.63 -22.79 -28.64
CA ARG A 114 2.47 -23.25 -27.25
C ARG A 114 3.28 -22.35 -26.33
N LEU A 115 2.81 -22.26 -25.08
CA LEU A 115 3.50 -21.53 -24.02
C LEU A 115 4.81 -22.24 -23.68
N ASP A 116 5.88 -21.47 -23.52
CA ASP A 116 7.15 -21.97 -22.99
C ASP A 116 7.07 -22.17 -21.47
N SER A 117 8.08 -22.79 -20.88
CA SER A 117 8.14 -23.06 -19.44
C SER A 117 8.01 -21.77 -18.60
N ASN A 118 8.58 -20.67 -19.08
CA ASN A 118 8.54 -19.38 -18.40
C ASN A 118 7.13 -18.78 -18.41
N GLY A 119 6.45 -18.78 -19.56
CA GLY A 119 5.07 -18.33 -19.65
C GLY A 119 4.12 -19.19 -18.82
N LEU A 120 4.34 -20.51 -18.77
CA LEU A 120 3.54 -21.41 -17.93
C LEU A 120 3.76 -21.15 -16.44
N PHE A 121 5.02 -21.01 -16.03
CA PHE A 121 5.37 -20.64 -14.66
C PHE A 121 4.71 -19.32 -14.26
N LEU A 122 4.78 -18.31 -15.13
CA LEU A 122 4.19 -17.00 -14.89
C LEU A 122 2.66 -17.08 -14.76
N LEU A 123 1.97 -17.80 -15.65
CA LEU A 123 0.53 -18.01 -15.62
C LEU A 123 0.08 -18.73 -14.34
N LEU A 124 0.77 -19.80 -13.97
CA LEU A 124 0.47 -20.58 -12.76
C LEU A 124 0.69 -19.74 -11.51
N SER A 125 1.79 -18.98 -11.45
CA SER A 125 2.10 -18.12 -10.31
C SER A 125 1.04 -17.04 -10.12
N PHE A 126 0.65 -16.33 -11.18
CA PHE A 126 -0.42 -15.33 -11.10
C PHE A 126 -1.77 -15.97 -10.74
N SER A 127 -2.09 -17.14 -11.29
CA SER A 127 -3.34 -17.85 -10.97
C SER A 127 -3.38 -18.29 -9.51
N ALA A 128 -2.27 -18.83 -8.99
CA ALA A 128 -2.14 -19.21 -7.59
C ALA A 128 -2.32 -18.00 -6.66
N THR A 129 -1.66 -16.88 -6.97
CA THR A 129 -1.83 -15.62 -6.23
C THR A 129 -3.28 -15.14 -6.23
N LEU A 130 -3.98 -15.20 -7.37
CA LEU A 130 -5.40 -14.82 -7.46
C LEU A 130 -6.29 -15.71 -6.55
N VAL A 131 -6.04 -17.02 -6.54
CA VAL A 131 -6.75 -17.96 -5.67
C VAL A 131 -6.47 -17.66 -4.20
N LEU A 132 -5.23 -17.40 -3.82
CA LEU A 132 -4.86 -17.05 -2.44
C LEU A 132 -5.57 -15.77 -1.99
N ILE A 133 -5.59 -14.73 -2.84
CA ILE A 133 -6.31 -13.48 -2.56
C ILE A 133 -7.81 -13.75 -2.41
N ALA A 134 -8.42 -14.56 -3.29
CA ALA A 134 -9.83 -14.89 -3.20
C ALA A 134 -10.17 -15.65 -1.90
N VAL A 135 -9.36 -16.64 -1.52
CA VAL A 135 -9.51 -17.38 -0.26
C VAL A 135 -9.39 -16.42 0.93
N TRP A 136 -8.42 -15.52 0.91
CA TRP A 136 -8.20 -14.51 1.96
C TRP A 136 -9.41 -13.57 2.13
N ILE A 137 -9.93 -13.04 1.02
CA ILE A 137 -11.11 -12.15 1.04
C ILE A 137 -12.34 -12.89 1.55
N VAL A 138 -12.58 -14.13 1.07
CA VAL A 138 -13.73 -14.94 1.48
C VAL A 138 -13.66 -15.27 2.97
N TRP A 139 -12.48 -15.60 3.48
CA TRP A 139 -12.28 -15.93 4.89
C TRP A 139 -12.60 -14.74 5.82
N LEU A 140 -12.21 -13.53 5.41
CA LEU A 140 -12.39 -12.30 6.20
C LEU A 140 -13.66 -11.51 5.84
N TRP A 141 -14.51 -12.06 4.95
CA TRP A 141 -15.67 -11.34 4.42
C TRP A 141 -16.67 -10.90 5.50
N ASN A 142 -16.88 -11.74 6.51
CA ASN A 142 -17.86 -11.53 7.58
C ASN A 142 -17.27 -10.87 8.84
N ASP A 143 -16.00 -10.45 8.81
CA ASP A 143 -15.35 -9.80 9.95
C ASP A 143 -15.92 -8.37 10.16
N LYS A 144 -16.67 -8.19 11.25
CA LYS A 144 -17.33 -6.92 11.55
C LYS A 144 -16.35 -5.77 11.83
N ILE A 145 -15.17 -6.07 12.36
CA ILE A 145 -14.16 -5.06 12.72
C ILE A 145 -13.50 -4.55 11.44
N LEU A 146 -13.10 -5.46 10.56
CA LEU A 146 -12.52 -5.11 9.26
C LEU A 146 -13.53 -4.43 8.33
N ARG A 147 -14.79 -4.86 8.31
CA ARG A 147 -15.86 -4.22 7.51
C ARG A 147 -16.17 -2.79 7.96
N LYS A 148 -15.96 -2.48 9.24
CA LYS A 148 -16.10 -1.11 9.76
C LYS A 148 -14.91 -0.24 9.34
N LYS A 149 -13.69 -0.79 9.32
CA LYS A 149 -12.47 -0.09 8.88
C LYS A 149 -12.47 0.21 7.37
N TYR A 150 -12.96 -0.74 6.56
CA TYR A 150 -13.00 -0.61 5.10
C TYR A 150 -14.45 -0.69 4.58
N PRO A 151 -15.23 0.40 4.66
CA PRO A 151 -16.60 0.44 4.19
C PRO A 151 -16.65 0.46 2.65
N GLY A 152 -16.67 -0.72 2.03
CA GLY A 152 -16.72 -0.88 0.57
C GLY A 152 -17.33 -2.20 0.12
N VAL A 153 -17.82 -2.23 -1.13
CA VAL A 153 -18.38 -3.46 -1.75
C VAL A 153 -17.28 -4.48 -2.01
N ILE A 154 -16.11 -4.03 -2.43
CA ILE A 154 -14.91 -4.84 -2.64
C ILE A 154 -13.81 -4.19 -1.82
N TYR A 155 -13.36 -4.87 -0.78
CA TYR A 155 -12.17 -4.49 -0.03
C TYR A 155 -11.31 -5.74 0.14
N ILE A 156 -10.00 -5.57 0.00
CA ILE A 156 -9.04 -6.64 0.25
C ILE A 156 -8.46 -6.33 1.63
N PRO A 157 -8.86 -7.05 2.69
CA PRO A 157 -8.34 -6.80 4.01
C PRO A 157 -6.82 -6.98 4.03
N GLU A 158 -6.11 -6.03 4.63
CA GLU A 158 -4.67 -6.15 4.77
C GLU A 158 -4.33 -7.23 5.80
N PRO A 159 -3.32 -8.09 5.54
CA PRO A 159 -2.80 -8.99 6.57
C PRO A 159 -2.40 -8.24 7.83
N TRP A 160 -1.77 -7.07 7.69
CA TRP A 160 -1.36 -6.25 8.83
C TRP A 160 -2.55 -5.65 9.58
N ALA A 161 -3.58 -5.15 8.90
CA ALA A 161 -4.79 -4.69 9.57
C ALA A 161 -5.46 -5.81 10.37
N PHE A 162 -5.50 -7.03 9.83
CA PHE A 162 -6.00 -8.19 10.56
C PHE A 162 -5.17 -8.44 11.83
N TYR A 163 -3.84 -8.51 11.72
CA TYR A 163 -2.95 -8.73 12.86
C TYR A 163 -3.08 -7.63 13.91
N THR A 164 -3.00 -6.36 13.52
CA THR A 164 -3.05 -5.22 14.46
C THR A 164 -4.40 -5.13 15.18
N LEU A 165 -5.51 -5.48 14.53
CA LEU A 165 -6.84 -5.42 15.15
C LEU A 165 -7.13 -6.63 16.05
N HIS A 166 -6.63 -7.81 15.69
CA HIS A 166 -6.94 -9.04 16.43
C HIS A 166 -5.89 -9.38 17.50
N ILE A 167 -4.59 -9.19 17.23
CA ILE A 167 -3.51 -9.48 18.20
C ILE A 167 -3.52 -8.46 19.35
N ASN A 168 -3.80 -7.18 19.09
CA ASN A 168 -3.88 -6.18 20.17
C ASN A 168 -5.11 -6.35 21.08
N SER A 169 -6.09 -7.19 20.71
CA SER A 169 -7.23 -7.51 21.58
C SER A 169 -6.97 -8.71 22.51
N LEU A 170 -5.82 -9.38 22.36
CA LEU A 170 -5.39 -10.52 23.16
C LEU A 170 -4.43 -10.14 24.31
N HIS A 171 -4.11 -8.85 24.45
CA HIS A 171 -3.32 -8.27 25.55
C HIS A 171 -4.13 -7.20 26.30
#